data_AF-A0A0F8ZM87-F1
#
_entry.id   AF-A0A0F8ZM87-F1
#
_cell.length_a   1.000
_cell.length_b   1.000
_cell.length_c   1.000
_cell.angle_alpha   90.00
_cell.angle_beta   90.00
_cell.angle_gamma   90.00
#
_symmetry.space_group_name_H-M   'P 1'
#
loop_
_entity.id
_entity.type
_entity.pdbx_description
1 polymer ?
#
loop_
_entity_poly.entity_id
_entity_poly.type
_entity_poly.pdbx_seq_one_letter_code
_entity_poly.pdbx_strand_id
1 'polypeptide(L)'
;MAVNEILDKMEEDITKEEARRKRIKRAEEIFNRNIDSVIADLDNIPLMEGVDRNSWLFAGCRQDLEKARTRILKYIERVLR
;
A
#
# COMPACT_ATOMS: atom_id res chain seq x y z
N MET A 1 -35.49 -12.18 23.66
CA MET A 1 -35.61 -11.74 22.26
C MET A 1 -34.64 -10.58 21.97
N ALA A 2 -34.72 -9.45 22.68
CA ALA A 2 -33.82 -8.31 22.44
C ALA A 2 -32.30 -8.60 22.58
N VAL A 3 -31.88 -9.51 23.48
CA VAL A 3 -30.44 -9.82 23.69
C VAL A 3 -29.84 -10.63 22.54
N ASN A 4 -30.59 -11.59 21.99
CA ASN A 4 -30.11 -12.40 20.86
C ASN A 4 -30.03 -11.56 19.59
N GLU A 5 -30.98 -10.67 19.34
CA GLU A 5 -30.94 -9.73 18.21
C GLU A 5 -29.76 -8.74 18.29
N ILE A 6 -29.31 -8.40 19.50
CA ILE A 6 -28.11 -7.56 19.70
C ILE A 6 -26.84 -8.38 19.42
N LEU A 7 -26.77 -9.62 19.91
CA LEU A 7 -25.64 -10.52 19.66
C LEU A 7 -25.47 -10.82 18.16
N ASP A 8 -26.57 -11.13 17.47
CA ASP A 8 -26.56 -11.42 16.03
C ASP A 8 -26.08 -10.20 15.21
N LYS A 9 -26.50 -8.98 15.59
CA LYS A 9 -26.02 -7.74 14.97
C LYS A 9 -24.54 -7.48 15.24
N MET A 10 -24.07 -7.73 16.45
CA MET A 10 -22.66 -7.57 16.79
C MET A 10 -21.77 -8.55 16.01
N GLU A 11 -22.20 -9.80 15.83
CA GLU A 11 -21.49 -10.79 15.00
C GLU A 11 -21.47 -10.40 13.51
N GLU A 12 -22.57 -9.89 12.98
CA GLU A 12 -22.62 -9.35 11.62
C GLU A 12 -21.69 -8.15 11.41
N ASP A 13 -21.60 -7.24 12.38
CA ASP A 13 -20.74 -6.07 12.28
C ASP A 13 -19.25 -6.44 12.37
N ILE A 14 -18.90 -7.42 13.22
CA ILE A 14 -17.54 -7.96 13.31
C ILE A 14 -17.14 -8.62 11.98
N THR A 15 -17.99 -9.46 11.41
CA THR A 15 -17.70 -10.17 10.16
C THR A 15 -17.58 -9.21 8.97
N LYS A 16 -18.39 -8.14 8.92
CA LYS A 16 -18.27 -7.07 7.91
C LYS A 16 -16.97 -6.29 8.07
N GLU A 17 -16.58 -5.95 9.30
CA GLU A 17 -15.33 -5.22 9.56
C GLU A 17 -14.10 -6.07 9.23
N GLU A 18 -14.11 -7.37 9.56
CA GLU A 18 -13.04 -8.30 9.18
C GLU A 18 -12.91 -8.45 7.66
N ALA A 19 -14.04 -8.61 6.96
CA ALA A 19 -14.04 -8.65 5.50
C ALA A 19 -13.50 -7.35 4.90
N ARG A 20 -13.78 -6.19 5.51
CA ARG A 20 -13.22 -4.90 5.12
C ARG A 20 -11.71 -4.84 5.33
N ARG A 21 -11.22 -5.23 6.51
CA ARG A 21 -9.77 -5.29 6.80
C ARG A 21 -9.04 -6.20 5.83
N LYS A 22 -9.60 -7.37 5.50
CA LYS A 22 -9.03 -8.29 4.50
C LYS A 22 -8.93 -7.65 3.11
N ARG A 23 -9.93 -6.88 2.69
CA ARG A 23 -9.90 -6.17 1.39
C ARG A 23 -8.84 -5.07 1.36
N ILE A 24 -8.76 -4.25 2.42
CA ILE A 24 -7.72 -3.20 2.55
C ILE A 24 -6.34 -3.84 2.49
N LYS A 25 -6.07 -4.83 3.34
CA LYS A 25 -4.77 -5.51 3.40
C LYS A 25 -4.38 -6.11 2.05
N ARG A 26 -5.31 -6.78 1.36
CA ARG A 26 -5.04 -7.34 0.02
C ARG A 26 -4.68 -6.26 -1.00
N ALA A 27 -5.37 -5.12 -0.97
CA ALA A 27 -5.09 -4.01 -1.89
C ALA A 27 -3.72 -3.38 -1.59
N GLU A 28 -3.38 -3.19 -0.31
CA GLU A 28 -2.07 -2.70 0.12
C GLU A 28 -0.93 -3.65 -0.27
N GLU A 29 -1.10 -4.97 -0.10
CA GLU A 29 -0.12 -5.98 -0.51
C GLU A 29 0.14 -5.95 -2.02
N ILE A 30 -0.93 -5.87 -2.83
CA ILE A 30 -0.81 -5.76 -4.29
C ILE A 30 -0.07 -4.48 -4.67
N PHE A 31 -0.43 -3.35 -4.06
CA PHE A 31 0.21 -2.07 -4.33
C PHE A 31 1.69 -2.09 -3.95
N ASN A 32 2.02 -2.57 -2.74
CA ASN A 32 3.40 -2.68 -2.26
C ASN A 32 4.26 -3.53 -3.21
N ARG A 33 3.77 -4.70 -3.63
CA ARG A 33 4.48 -5.54 -4.59
C ARG A 33 4.74 -4.82 -5.92
N ASN A 34 3.76 -4.08 -6.41
CA ASN A 34 3.89 -3.36 -7.68
C ASN A 34 4.91 -2.20 -7.58
N ILE A 35 4.87 -1.42 -6.50
CA ILE A 35 5.82 -0.31 -6.32
C ILE A 35 7.24 -0.80 -6.03
N ASP A 36 7.39 -1.93 -5.32
CA ASP A 36 8.69 -2.57 -5.12
C ASP A 36 9.31 -2.99 -6.45
N SER A 37 8.51 -3.52 -7.38
CA SER A 37 8.96 -3.82 -8.75
C SER A 37 9.46 -2.56 -9.47
N VAL A 38 8.70 -1.46 -9.40
CA VAL A 38 9.09 -0.19 -10.06
C VAL A 38 10.39 0.36 -9.47
N ILE A 39 10.57 0.28 -8.15
CA ILE A 39 11.82 0.71 -7.49
C ILE A 39 13.00 -0.18 -7.91
N ALA A 40 12.78 -1.50 -7.99
CA ALA A 40 13.82 -2.42 -8.46
C ALA A 40 14.21 -2.17 -9.93
N ASP A 41 13.25 -1.79 -10.78
CA ASP A 41 13.52 -1.44 -12.17
C ASP A 41 14.40 -0.19 -12.28
N LEU A 42 14.21 0.81 -11.41
CA LEU A 42 15.08 1.99 -11.36
C LEU A 42 16.54 1.63 -11.07
N ASP A 43 16.79 0.68 -10.16
CA ASP A 43 18.15 0.24 -9.80
C ASP A 43 18.84 -0.49 -10.98
N ASN A 44 18.08 -0.92 -11.99
CA ASN A 44 18.57 -1.64 -13.17
C ASN A 44 18.68 -0.77 -14.43
N ILE A 45 18.29 0.50 -14.38
CA ILE A 45 18.40 1.40 -15.54
C ILE A 45 19.88 1.57 -15.93
N PRO A 46 20.27 1.27 -17.18
CA PRO A 46 21.60 1.54 -17.67
C PRO A 46 21.87 3.04 -17.62
N LEU A 47 22.97 3.43 -16.98
CA LEU A 47 23.37 4.82 -16.89
C LEU A 47 24.28 5.18 -18.07
N MET A 48 24.19 6.43 -18.52
CA MET A 48 25.16 6.97 -19.45
C MET A 48 26.55 7.03 -18.83
N GLU A 49 27.57 6.98 -19.68
CA GLU A 49 28.97 7.11 -19.27
C GLU A 49 29.18 8.38 -18.44
N GLY A 50 29.87 8.26 -17.30
CA GLY A 50 30.12 9.37 -16.37
C GLY A 50 29.00 9.67 -15.36
N VAL A 51 27.88 8.94 -15.37
CA VAL A 51 26.81 9.09 -14.38
C VAL A 51 26.98 8.09 -13.23
N ASP A 52 27.10 8.60 -12.00
CA ASP A 52 27.18 7.80 -10.78
C ASP A 52 25.79 7.32 -10.32
N ARG A 53 25.65 6.01 -10.07
CA ARG A 53 24.45 5.40 -9.47
C ARG A 53 24.14 5.93 -8.07
N ASN A 54 25.15 6.40 -7.35
CA ASN A 54 24.99 7.02 -6.03
C ASN A 54 24.72 8.52 -6.09
N SER A 55 24.45 9.08 -7.27
CA SER A 55 24.05 10.47 -7.42
C SER A 55 22.81 10.77 -6.56
N TRP A 56 22.81 11.96 -5.97
CA TRP A 56 21.69 12.50 -5.20
C TRP A 56 20.36 12.46 -5.99
N LEU A 57 20.44 12.49 -7.33
CA LEU A 57 19.28 12.39 -8.20
C LEU A 57 18.57 11.03 -8.07
N PHE A 58 19.31 9.91 -8.10
CA PHE A 58 18.72 8.57 -7.96
C PHE A 58 18.18 8.34 -6.55
N ALA A 59 18.94 8.78 -5.54
CA ALA A 59 18.50 8.75 -4.15
C ALA A 59 17.20 9.56 -3.95
N GLY A 60 17.11 10.74 -4.57
CA GLY A 60 15.92 11.60 -4.56
C GLY A 60 14.71 10.94 -5.22
N CYS A 61 14.88 10.38 -6.43
CA CYS A 61 13.82 9.66 -7.13
C CYS A 61 13.25 8.49 -6.30
N ARG A 62 14.13 7.70 -5.67
CA ARG A 62 13.72 6.61 -4.78
C ARG A 62 12.95 7.14 -3.57
N GLN A 63 13.43 8.21 -2.95
CA GLN A 63 12.77 8.82 -1.80
C GLN A 63 11.38 9.37 -2.16
N ASP A 64 11.22 9.96 -3.34
CA ASP A 64 9.94 10.49 -3.79
C ASP A 64 8.93 9.39 -4.12
N LEU A 65 9.38 8.25 -4.67
CA LEU A 65 8.55 7.06 -4.79
C LEU A 65 8.09 6.53 -3.43
N GLU A 66 8.94 6.50 -2.42
CA GLU A 66 8.56 6.09 -1.06
C GLU A 66 7.56 7.07 -0.40
N LYS A 67 7.70 8.37 -0.65
CA LYS A 67 6.69 9.37 -0.23
C LYS A 67 5.36 9.13 -0.94
N ALA A 68 5.37 8.83 -2.24
CA ALA A 68 4.17 8.51 -3.00
C ALA A 68 3.51 7.22 -2.49
N ARG A 69 4.30 6.17 -2.21
CA ARG A 69 3.86 4.91 -1.58
C ARG A 69 2.99 5.20 -0.36
N THR A 70 3.54 5.98 0.58
CA THR A 70 2.86 6.32 1.83
C THR A 70 1.52 7.03 1.60
N ARG A 71 1.46 7.97 0.64
CA ARG A 71 0.23 8.71 0.32
C ARG A 71 -0.83 7.81 -0.30
N ILE A 72 -0.43 6.92 -1.20
CA ILE A 72 -1.34 6.00 -1.90
C ILE A 72 -1.88 4.94 -0.94
N LEU A 73 -1.06 4.38 -0.05
CA LEU A 73 -1.54 3.44 0.98
C LEU A 73 -2.62 4.07 1.87
N LYS A 74 -2.40 5.31 2.35
CA LYS A 74 -3.41 6.05 3.10
C LYS A 74 -4.69 6.29 2.31
N TYR A 75 -4.58 6.51 1.00
CA TYR A 75 -5.73 6.67 0.13
C TYR A 75 -6.50 5.35 -0.06
N ILE A 76 -5.80 4.22 -0.24
CA ILE A 76 -6.39 2.88 -0.29
C ILE A 76 -7.18 2.60 0.98
N GLU A 77 -6.57 2.85 2.15
CA GLU A 77 -7.24 2.71 3.44
C GLU A 77 -8.50 3.59 3.52
N ARG A 78 -8.42 4.86 3.12
CA ARG A 78 -9.54 5.81 3.18
C ARG A 78 -10.70 5.44 2.25
N VAL A 79 -10.43 4.94 1.05
CA VAL A 79 -11.46 4.64 0.05
C VAL A 79 -12.14 3.31 0.31
N LEU A 80 -11.41 2.34 0.89
CA LEU A 80 -11.94 1.01 1.18
C LEU A 80 -12.48 0.88 2.61
N ARG A 81 -12.36 1.95 3.42
CA ARG A 81 -13.03 2.12 4.71
C ARG A 81 -14.49 2.53 4.48
#